data_AF-A0A8H8Z3V6-F1
#
_entry.id   AF-A0A8H8Z3V6-F1
#
_cell.length_a   1.000
_cell.length_b   1.000
_cell.length_c   1.000
_cell.angle_alpha   90.00
_cell.angle_beta   90.00
_cell.angle_gamma   90.00
#
_symmetry.space_group_name_H-M   'P 1'
#
loop_
_entity.id
_entity.type
_entity.pdbx_description
1 polymer ?
#
loop_
_entity_poly.entity_id
_entity_poly.type
_entity_poly.pdbx_seq_one_letter_code
_entity_poly.pdbx_strand_id
1 'polypeptide(L)'
;MNVNYLNDSDLDFLQHCSEEQLANFARLLTHNEKGKTRLSSVLMRNELFKSMEGHPEQHRRNWQLIAGELQHFGGDSIANKLRGHGKLYRAILLDVSKRLKLKADKEMSTFEIEQQLLEQFLRNTWKNMDEEHKQEFLHAVDARVNELEELLPLLMKDKLLAKGVSHLLSSQLTRILRTHAAMSVLGHGLLRGAGLGGPVGAALNGVKAVSGSAYRVTIPAVIQIACLRRMVSATQV
;
A
#
# COMPACT_ATOMS: atom_id res chain seq x y z
N MET A 1 16.73 -6.54 -15.78
CA MET A 1 16.81 -5.62 -14.62
C MET A 1 16.60 -6.49 -13.40
N ASN A 2 17.55 -6.53 -12.47
CA ASN A 2 17.40 -7.32 -11.25
C ASN A 2 16.65 -6.50 -10.21
N VAL A 3 15.71 -7.15 -9.53
CA VAL A 3 15.13 -6.61 -8.30
C VAL A 3 16.15 -6.87 -7.19
N ASN A 4 16.92 -5.85 -6.84
CA ASN A 4 17.88 -5.94 -5.73
C ASN A 4 17.16 -5.50 -4.44
N TYR A 5 16.84 -6.47 -3.60
CA TYR A 5 16.32 -6.22 -2.26
C TYR A 5 17.44 -5.63 -1.38
N LEU A 6 17.18 -4.45 -0.80
CA LEU A 6 18.00 -3.88 0.25
C LEU A 6 17.52 -4.46 1.58
N ASN A 7 18.41 -5.09 2.35
CA ASN A 7 18.05 -5.68 3.63
C ASN A 7 17.36 -4.64 4.54
N ASP A 8 16.21 -4.99 5.07
CA ASP A 8 15.30 -4.05 5.72
C ASP A 8 14.49 -4.76 6.81
N SER A 9 14.89 -4.55 8.06
CA SER A 9 14.25 -5.18 9.23
C SER A 9 12.78 -4.81 9.37
N ASP A 10 12.36 -3.67 8.81
CA ASP A 10 10.94 -3.31 8.80
C ASP A 10 10.12 -4.16 7.82
N LEU A 11 10.73 -4.93 6.92
CA LEU A 11 10.04 -5.79 5.95
C LEU A 11 10.25 -7.29 6.20
N ASP A 12 11.13 -7.68 7.13
CA ASP A 12 11.46 -9.09 7.42
C ASP A 12 10.23 -9.92 7.83
N PHE A 13 9.21 -9.28 8.43
CA PHE A 13 7.98 -9.96 8.83
C PHE A 13 7.22 -10.58 7.64
N LEU A 14 7.47 -10.11 6.40
CA LEU A 14 6.84 -10.65 5.19
C LEU A 14 7.12 -12.14 4.98
N GLN A 15 8.23 -12.66 5.52
CA GLN A 15 8.54 -14.10 5.48
C GLN A 15 7.50 -14.97 6.23
N HIS A 16 6.73 -14.36 7.13
CA HIS A 16 5.67 -15.01 7.91
C HIS A 16 4.28 -14.83 7.29
N CYS A 17 4.15 -14.06 6.21
CA CYS A 17 2.88 -13.92 5.49
C CYS A 17 2.53 -15.21 4.73
N SER A 18 1.23 -15.45 4.55
CA SER A 18 0.74 -16.54 3.71
C SER A 18 1.01 -16.26 2.22
N GLU A 19 0.98 -17.32 1.41
CA GLU A 19 1.09 -17.20 -0.05
C GLU A 19 0.05 -16.22 -0.62
N GLU A 20 -1.21 -16.34 -0.18
CA GLU A 20 -2.30 -15.49 -0.65
C GLU A 20 -2.07 -14.01 -0.31
N GLN A 21 -1.59 -13.72 0.90
CA GLN A 21 -1.26 -12.36 1.33
C GLN A 21 -0.17 -11.74 0.45
N LEU A 22 0.91 -12.50 0.20
CA LEU A 22 2.02 -12.04 -0.62
C LEU A 22 1.64 -11.95 -2.10
N ALA A 23 0.78 -12.84 -2.60
CA ALA A 23 0.24 -12.77 -3.96
C ALA A 23 -0.61 -11.51 -4.17
N ASN A 24 -1.49 -11.20 -3.22
CA ASN A 24 -2.30 -9.99 -3.25
C ASN A 24 -1.42 -8.73 -3.20
N PHE A 25 -0.39 -8.73 -2.36
CA PHE A 25 0.56 -7.62 -2.27
C PHE A 25 1.41 -7.47 -3.54
N ALA A 26 1.96 -8.55 -4.08
CA ALA A 26 2.68 -8.53 -5.34
C ALA A 26 1.79 -8.03 -6.48
N ARG A 27 0.53 -8.45 -6.54
CA ARG A 27 -0.43 -7.97 -7.54
C ARG A 27 -0.69 -6.47 -7.42
N LEU A 28 -0.78 -5.93 -6.21
CA LEU A 28 -0.94 -4.49 -5.97
C LEU A 28 0.24 -3.69 -6.57
N LEU A 29 1.46 -4.18 -6.39
CA LEU A 29 2.69 -3.56 -6.91
C LEU A 29 2.80 -3.69 -8.43
N THR A 30 2.42 -4.83 -8.98
CA THR A 30 2.72 -5.20 -10.37
C THR A 30 1.59 -4.95 -11.36
N HIS A 31 0.33 -4.84 -10.91
CA HIS A 31 -0.82 -4.69 -11.79
C HIS A 31 -1.58 -3.38 -11.54
N ASN A 32 -2.20 -2.85 -12.59
CA ASN A 32 -3.11 -1.71 -12.49
C ASN A 32 -4.56 -2.15 -12.19
N GLU A 33 -5.45 -1.18 -12.05
CA GLU A 33 -6.88 -1.38 -11.74
C GLU A 33 -7.60 -2.25 -12.79
N LYS A 34 -7.13 -2.22 -14.05
CA LYS A 34 -7.65 -3.02 -15.17
C LYS A 34 -7.04 -4.42 -15.24
N GLY A 35 -6.24 -4.81 -14.23
CA GLY A 35 -5.56 -6.09 -14.20
C GLY A 35 -4.42 -6.24 -15.21
N LYS A 36 -3.97 -5.15 -15.86
CA LYS A 36 -2.81 -5.20 -16.76
C LYS A 36 -1.53 -5.00 -15.97
N THR A 37 -0.49 -5.74 -16.33
CA THR A 37 0.85 -5.59 -15.77
C THR A 37 1.37 -4.17 -16.02
N ARG A 38 1.96 -3.57 -14.99
CA ARG A 38 2.57 -2.25 -15.05
C ARG A 38 3.88 -2.35 -15.80
N LEU A 39 4.09 -1.46 -16.76
CA LEU A 39 5.33 -1.38 -17.54
C LEU A 39 6.56 -1.07 -16.66
N SER A 40 6.34 -0.44 -15.51
CA SER A 40 7.37 -0.14 -14.51
C SER A 40 7.72 -1.32 -13.62
N SER A 41 6.99 -2.44 -13.69
CA SER A 41 7.25 -3.58 -12.82
C SER A 41 8.56 -4.27 -13.20
N VAL A 42 9.44 -4.40 -12.21
CA VAL A 42 10.72 -5.10 -12.37
C VAL A 42 10.57 -6.55 -11.93
N LEU A 43 9.73 -6.83 -10.93
CA LEU A 43 9.38 -8.17 -10.47
C LEU A 43 8.86 -9.05 -11.61
N MET A 44 7.95 -8.55 -12.44
CA MET A 44 7.40 -9.31 -13.57
C MET A 44 8.41 -9.59 -14.69
N ARG A 45 9.60 -8.97 -14.63
CA ARG A 45 10.72 -9.22 -15.56
C ARG A 45 11.84 -10.02 -14.90
N ASN A 46 11.70 -10.41 -13.63
CA ASN A 46 12.71 -11.15 -12.90
C ASN A 46 12.63 -12.65 -13.26
N GLU A 47 13.75 -13.22 -13.71
CA GLU A 47 13.79 -14.61 -14.18
C GLU A 47 13.56 -15.64 -13.05
N LEU A 48 14.02 -15.37 -11.83
CA LEU A 48 13.77 -16.25 -10.67
C LEU A 48 12.29 -16.25 -10.26
N PHE A 49 11.65 -15.09 -10.33
CA PHE A 49 10.22 -14.98 -10.02
C PHE A 49 9.36 -15.68 -11.08
N LYS A 50 9.74 -15.57 -12.37
CA LYS A 50 9.08 -16.25 -13.49
C LYS A 50 9.29 -17.77 -13.49
N SER A 51 10.48 -18.25 -13.12
CA SER A 51 10.75 -19.70 -13.09
C SER A 51 9.89 -20.45 -12.06
N MET A 52 9.28 -19.71 -11.14
CA MET A 52 8.37 -20.22 -10.11
C MET A 52 6.88 -20.04 -10.49
N GLU A 53 6.56 -19.59 -11.70
CA GLU A 53 5.18 -19.38 -12.14
C GLU A 53 4.38 -20.69 -12.08
N GLY A 54 3.23 -20.66 -11.39
CA GLY A 54 2.38 -21.84 -11.15
C GLY A 54 2.78 -22.67 -9.92
N HIS A 55 3.87 -22.34 -9.23
CA HIS A 55 4.26 -23.00 -7.98
C HIS A 55 3.36 -22.54 -6.80
N PRO A 56 2.86 -23.43 -5.93
CA PRO A 56 1.95 -23.08 -4.82
C PRO A 56 2.58 -22.20 -3.73
N GLU A 57 3.90 -22.01 -3.75
CA GLU A 57 4.65 -21.16 -2.81
C GLU A 57 5.50 -20.09 -3.53
N GLN A 58 5.09 -19.71 -4.75
CA GLN A 58 5.84 -18.76 -5.58
C GLN A 58 6.14 -17.46 -4.83
N HIS A 59 5.16 -16.89 -4.13
CA HIS A 59 5.30 -15.58 -3.49
C HIS A 59 6.02 -15.69 -2.16
N ARG A 60 5.72 -16.71 -1.35
CA ARG A 60 6.36 -16.96 -0.06
C ARG A 60 7.85 -17.19 -0.18
N ARG A 61 8.28 -17.97 -1.18
CA ARG A 61 9.72 -18.22 -1.44
C ARG A 61 10.44 -17.00 -2.01
N ASN A 62 9.70 -16.04 -2.57
CA ASN A 62 10.24 -14.85 -3.21
C ASN A 62 9.84 -13.54 -2.52
N TRP A 63 9.53 -13.58 -1.21
CA TRP A 63 9.08 -12.40 -0.47
C TRP A 63 10.07 -11.23 -0.55
N GLN A 64 11.38 -11.51 -0.61
CA GLN A 64 12.42 -10.50 -0.79
C GLN A 64 12.34 -9.81 -2.16
N LEU A 65 11.99 -10.54 -3.23
CA LEU A 65 11.78 -9.93 -4.55
C LEU A 65 10.54 -9.04 -4.54
N ILE A 66 9.49 -9.43 -3.81
CA ILE A 66 8.28 -8.61 -3.64
C ILE A 66 8.60 -7.34 -2.84
N ALA A 67 9.37 -7.46 -1.75
CA ALA A 67 9.86 -6.34 -0.96
C ALA A 67 10.75 -5.40 -1.79
N GLY A 68 11.66 -5.95 -2.60
CA GLY A 68 12.51 -5.18 -3.50
C GLY A 68 11.72 -4.39 -4.56
N GLU A 69 10.60 -4.94 -5.05
CA GLU A 69 9.69 -4.22 -5.95
C GLU A 69 9.09 -2.98 -5.25
N LEU A 70 8.63 -3.10 -4.00
CA LEU A 70 8.19 -1.96 -3.19
C LEU A 70 9.29 -0.91 -3.04
N GLN A 71 10.50 -1.35 -2.67
CA GLN A 71 11.65 -0.48 -2.48
C GLN A 71 12.01 0.27 -3.77
N HIS A 72 11.80 -0.37 -4.93
CA HIS A 72 12.01 0.24 -6.23
C HIS A 72 10.95 1.31 -6.56
N PHE A 73 9.68 1.09 -6.22
CA PHE A 73 8.62 2.09 -6.39
C PHE A 73 8.77 3.29 -5.44
N GLY A 74 9.36 3.09 -4.27
CA GLY A 74 9.55 4.11 -3.26
C GLY A 74 10.70 5.10 -3.50
N GLY A 75 11.52 4.90 -4.53
CA GLY A 75 12.59 5.83 -4.90
C GLY A 75 12.36 6.43 -6.30
N ASP A 76 13.01 7.57 -6.57
CA ASP A 76 13.04 8.11 -7.93
C ASP A 76 13.69 7.07 -8.86
N SER A 77 12.99 6.63 -9.90
CA SER A 77 13.48 5.56 -10.80
C SER A 77 14.85 5.87 -11.41
N ILE A 78 15.20 7.16 -11.55
CA ILE A 78 16.52 7.63 -12.00
C ILE A 78 17.57 7.47 -10.89
N ALA A 79 17.23 7.82 -9.65
CA ALA A 79 18.13 7.72 -8.51
C ALA A 79 18.37 6.26 -8.07
N ASN A 80 17.36 5.40 -8.22
CA ASN A 80 17.47 3.95 -7.97
C ASN A 80 18.37 3.27 -9.02
N LYS A 81 18.34 3.74 -10.27
CA LYS A 81 19.22 3.23 -11.33
C LYS A 81 20.69 3.60 -11.09
N LEU A 82 20.97 4.70 -10.40
CA LEU A 82 22.33 5.12 -10.01
C LEU A 82 22.81 4.45 -8.71
N ARG A 83 21.93 4.23 -7.72
CA ARG A 83 22.26 3.59 -6.44
C ARG A 83 22.27 2.05 -6.49
N GLY A 84 21.65 1.45 -7.50
CA GLY A 84 21.60 -0.01 -7.68
C GLY A 84 20.65 -0.76 -6.74
N HIS A 85 19.98 -0.05 -5.82
CA HIS A 85 18.97 -0.58 -4.91
C HIS A 85 17.84 0.44 -4.68
N GLY A 86 16.72 -0.03 -4.13
CA GLY A 86 15.58 0.81 -3.76
C GLY A 86 15.76 1.56 -2.44
N LYS A 87 14.69 2.19 -1.94
CA LYS A 87 14.67 2.94 -0.67
C LYS A 87 14.22 2.03 0.48
N LEU A 88 14.77 2.20 1.70
CA LEU A 88 14.26 1.53 2.90
C LEU A 88 12.78 1.86 3.14
N TYR A 89 12.01 0.90 3.64
CA TYR A 89 10.58 1.00 3.90
C TYR A 89 10.24 2.19 4.78
N ARG A 90 10.96 2.37 5.90
CA ARG A 90 10.77 3.53 6.79
C ARG A 90 10.83 4.85 6.03
N ALA A 91 11.74 4.97 5.08
CA ALA A 91 11.89 6.20 4.32
C ALA A 91 10.80 6.35 3.24
N ILE A 92 10.24 5.25 2.72
CA ILE A 92 9.04 5.27 1.85
C ILE A 92 7.82 5.70 2.66
N LEU A 93 7.66 5.13 3.86
CA LEU A 93 6.59 5.46 4.79
C LEU A 93 6.63 6.94 5.17
N LEU A 94 7.80 7.50 5.51
CA LEU A 94 7.95 8.92 5.80
C LEU A 94 7.58 9.81 4.60
N ASP A 95 7.96 9.44 3.37
CA ASP A 95 7.58 10.19 2.16
C ASP A 95 6.06 10.17 1.95
N VAL A 96 5.42 9.01 2.13
CA VAL A 96 3.97 8.87 2.07
C VAL A 96 3.29 9.70 3.16
N SER A 97 3.77 9.62 4.40
CA SER A 97 3.24 10.40 5.52
C SER A 97 3.33 11.90 5.27
N LYS A 98 4.47 12.37 4.75
CA LYS A 98 4.66 13.78 4.38
C LYS A 98 3.72 14.22 3.25
N ARG A 99 3.46 13.33 2.29
CA ARG A 99 2.52 13.57 1.19
C ARG A 99 1.07 13.66 1.68
N LEU A 100 0.70 12.83 2.66
CA LEU A 100 -0.63 12.81 3.30
C LEU A 100 -0.79 13.87 4.40
N LYS A 101 0.24 14.70 4.61
CA LYS A 101 0.31 15.74 5.65
C LYS A 101 0.09 15.18 7.06
N LEU A 102 0.54 13.94 7.30
CA LEU A 102 0.60 13.34 8.63
C LEU A 102 1.66 14.04 9.48
N LYS A 103 1.38 14.20 10.77
CA LYS A 103 2.34 14.70 11.76
C LYS A 103 3.27 13.57 12.23
N ALA A 104 3.92 12.91 11.27
CA ALA A 104 4.91 11.88 11.58
C ALA A 104 6.22 12.56 12.03
N ASP A 105 6.61 12.35 13.28
CA ASP A 105 7.93 12.71 13.78
C ASP A 105 8.97 11.71 13.27
N LYS A 106 10.20 12.16 13.06
CA LYS A 106 11.34 11.31 12.69
C LYS A 106 11.77 10.40 13.84
N GLU A 107 11.47 10.75 15.08
CA GLU A 107 11.78 9.96 16.28
C GLU A 107 10.76 8.82 16.52
N MET A 108 9.58 8.88 15.89
CA MET A 108 8.56 7.83 16.03
C MET A 108 9.02 6.51 15.41
N SER A 109 8.70 5.39 16.05
CA SER A 109 8.94 4.05 15.48
C SER A 109 8.16 3.85 14.17
N THR A 110 8.61 2.91 13.33
CA THR A 110 7.91 2.57 12.09
C THR A 110 6.47 2.14 12.37
N PHE A 111 6.26 1.38 13.45
CA PHE A 111 4.93 0.95 13.89
C PHE A 111 3.99 2.11 14.26
N GLU A 112 4.48 3.13 14.98
CA GLU A 112 3.67 4.29 15.35
C GLU A 112 3.27 5.13 14.13
N ILE A 113 4.18 5.27 13.15
CA ILE A 113 3.88 5.98 11.90
C ILE A 113 2.83 5.21 11.08
N GLU A 114 2.98 3.88 10.97
CA GLU A 114 2.00 3.00 10.35
C GLU A 114 0.63 3.10 11.03
N GLN A 115 0.58 3.19 12.36
CA GLN A 115 -0.66 3.37 13.10
C GLN A 115 -1.37 4.69 12.72
N GLN A 116 -0.66 5.82 12.75
CA GLN A 116 -1.26 7.10 12.37
C GLN A 116 -1.76 7.10 10.91
N LEU A 117 -1.02 6.44 10.02
CA LEU A 117 -1.41 6.28 8.63
C LEU A 117 -2.73 5.49 8.51
N LEU A 118 -2.84 4.36 9.19
CA LEU A 118 -4.05 3.53 9.17
C LEU A 118 -5.25 4.27 9.78
N GLU A 119 -5.08 4.96 10.90
CA GLU A 119 -6.14 5.74 11.52
C GLU A 119 -6.65 6.85 10.60
N GLN A 120 -5.75 7.63 9.98
CA GLN A 120 -6.14 8.66 9.02
C GLN A 120 -6.84 8.05 7.80
N PHE A 121 -6.31 6.95 7.27
CA PHE A 121 -6.91 6.24 6.15
C PHE A 121 -8.33 5.77 6.46
N LEU A 122 -8.55 5.19 7.63
CA LEU A 122 -9.87 4.73 8.08
C LEU A 122 -10.82 5.91 8.28
N ARG A 123 -10.40 6.99 8.95
CA ARG A 123 -11.19 8.23 9.10
C ARG A 123 -11.63 8.80 7.76
N ASN A 124 -10.73 8.77 6.78
CA ASN A 124 -11.02 9.29 5.46
C ASN A 124 -11.98 8.38 4.68
N THR A 125 -11.72 7.08 4.70
CA THR A 125 -12.58 6.08 4.06
C THR A 125 -13.99 6.10 4.65
N TRP A 126 -14.11 6.11 5.97
CA TRP A 126 -15.39 6.12 6.69
C TRP A 126 -16.27 7.32 6.36
N LYS A 127 -15.67 8.51 6.20
CA LYS A 127 -16.40 9.73 5.81
C LYS A 127 -17.02 9.66 4.42
N ASN A 128 -16.49 8.81 3.54
CA ASN A 128 -16.94 8.69 2.15
C ASN A 128 -17.69 7.38 1.87
N MET A 129 -17.80 6.49 2.87
CA MET A 129 -18.65 5.30 2.79
C MET A 129 -20.12 5.69 2.98
N ASP A 130 -21.01 5.06 2.20
CA ASP A 130 -22.44 5.08 2.48
C ASP A 130 -22.77 4.16 3.67
N GLU A 131 -24.01 4.20 4.12
CA GLU A 131 -24.44 3.41 5.29
C GLU A 131 -24.37 1.91 5.04
N GLU A 132 -24.60 1.44 3.80
CA GLU A 132 -24.49 0.01 3.47
C GLU A 132 -23.06 -0.50 3.65
N HIS A 133 -22.07 0.21 3.10
CA HIS A 133 -20.66 -0.13 3.25
C HIS A 133 -20.17 0.03 4.69
N LYS A 134 -20.70 0.98 5.47
CA LYS A 134 -20.39 1.09 6.91
C LYS A 134 -20.94 -0.11 7.69
N GLN A 135 -22.17 -0.56 7.40
CA GLN A 135 -22.74 -1.74 8.05
C GLN A 135 -21.97 -3.02 7.69
N GLU A 136 -21.59 -3.18 6.41
CA GLU A 136 -20.70 -4.28 5.99
C GLU A 136 -19.36 -4.25 6.77
N PHE A 137 -18.77 -3.06 6.94
CA PHE A 137 -17.55 -2.87 7.71
C PHE A 137 -17.74 -3.29 9.18
N LEU A 138 -18.78 -2.79 9.84
CA LEU A 138 -19.07 -3.06 11.26
C LEU A 138 -19.32 -4.55 11.50
N HIS A 139 -20.09 -5.20 10.63
CA HIS A 139 -20.33 -6.63 10.68
C HIS A 139 -19.04 -7.44 10.50
N ALA A 140 -18.18 -7.03 9.55
CA ALA A 140 -16.91 -7.70 9.30
C ALA A 140 -15.92 -7.61 10.48
N VAL A 141 -15.97 -6.52 11.25
CA VAL A 141 -15.10 -6.33 12.41
C VAL A 141 -15.73 -6.82 13.73
N ASP A 142 -16.93 -7.41 13.67
CA ASP A 142 -17.75 -7.83 14.83
C ASP A 142 -17.87 -6.72 15.89
N ALA A 143 -17.95 -5.46 15.44
CA ALA A 143 -18.05 -4.32 16.33
C ALA A 143 -19.50 -3.99 16.60
N ARG A 144 -19.85 -3.92 17.89
CA ARG A 144 -21.16 -3.41 18.36
C ARG A 144 -21.20 -1.88 18.43
N VAL A 145 -20.14 -1.22 17.97
CA VAL A 145 -19.91 0.21 18.12
C VAL A 145 -20.11 0.87 16.76
N ASN A 146 -21.03 1.83 16.68
CA ASN A 146 -21.37 2.52 15.43
C ASN A 146 -20.50 3.77 15.19
N GLU A 147 -19.77 4.23 16.20
CA GLU A 147 -18.91 5.39 16.11
C GLU A 147 -17.46 5.00 15.78
N LEU A 148 -16.91 5.61 14.71
CA LEU A 148 -15.55 5.32 14.27
C LEU A 148 -14.50 5.66 15.34
N GLU A 149 -14.66 6.76 16.08
CA GLU A 149 -13.68 7.20 17.08
C GLU A 149 -13.53 6.22 18.24
N GLU A 150 -14.62 5.56 18.62
CA GLU A 150 -14.62 4.50 19.63
C GLU A 150 -14.11 3.17 19.06
N LEU A 151 -14.33 2.95 17.76
CA LEU A 151 -13.87 1.77 17.04
C LEU A 151 -12.37 1.80 16.74
N LEU A 152 -11.77 2.97 16.49
CA LEU A 152 -10.36 3.10 16.12
C LEU A 152 -9.41 2.50 17.16
N PRO A 153 -9.51 2.79 18.47
CA PRO A 153 -8.68 2.15 19.48
C PRO A 153 -8.89 0.63 19.58
N LEU A 154 -10.11 0.16 19.33
CA LEU A 154 -10.44 -1.28 19.35
C LEU A 154 -9.86 -2.00 18.15
N LEU A 155 -9.95 -1.38 16.98
CA LEU A 155 -9.22 -1.80 15.79
C LEU A 155 -7.74 -1.83 16.15
N MET A 156 -7.14 -0.71 16.58
CA MET A 156 -5.70 -0.61 16.84
C MET A 156 -5.14 -1.61 17.88
N LYS A 157 -6.00 -2.32 18.63
CA LYS A 157 -5.62 -3.47 19.47
C LYS A 157 -5.54 -4.77 18.65
N ASP A 158 -4.41 -5.46 18.77
CA ASP A 158 -3.92 -6.51 17.85
C ASP A 158 -4.93 -7.59 17.42
N LYS A 159 -5.82 -8.05 18.31
CA LYS A 159 -6.70 -9.21 18.01
C LYS A 159 -7.94 -8.87 17.17
N LEU A 160 -8.46 -7.65 17.27
CA LEU A 160 -9.69 -7.24 16.56
C LEU A 160 -9.36 -6.60 15.20
N LEU A 161 -8.25 -5.86 15.09
CA LEU A 161 -7.71 -5.48 13.79
C LEU A 161 -7.38 -6.69 12.95
N ALA A 162 -6.74 -7.73 13.47
CA ALA A 162 -6.37 -8.85 12.63
C ALA A 162 -7.59 -9.47 11.92
N LYS A 163 -8.73 -9.61 12.60
CA LYS A 163 -9.98 -10.07 11.96
C LYS A 163 -10.61 -9.02 11.04
N GLY A 164 -10.80 -7.81 11.55
CA GLY A 164 -11.46 -6.74 10.82
C GLY A 164 -10.67 -6.25 9.60
N VAL A 165 -9.36 -6.04 9.77
CA VAL A 165 -8.42 -5.75 8.70
C VAL A 165 -8.15 -6.97 7.82
N SER A 166 -8.18 -8.23 8.28
CA SER A 166 -8.14 -9.37 7.33
C SER A 166 -9.33 -9.34 6.37
N HIS A 167 -10.54 -9.09 6.89
CA HIS A 167 -11.76 -9.05 6.09
C HIS A 167 -11.81 -7.79 5.20
N LEU A 168 -11.34 -6.66 5.72
CA LEU A 168 -11.17 -5.44 4.94
C LEU A 168 -10.13 -5.63 3.84
N LEU A 169 -8.92 -6.07 4.17
CA LEU A 169 -7.80 -6.31 3.26
C LEU A 169 -8.16 -7.26 2.11
N SER A 170 -8.81 -8.38 2.41
CA SER A 170 -9.04 -9.44 1.42
C SER A 170 -10.05 -9.05 0.35
N SER A 171 -11.08 -8.27 0.69
CA SER A 171 -12.21 -8.02 -0.21
C SER A 171 -12.43 -6.53 -0.53
N GLN A 172 -12.51 -5.69 0.49
CA GLN A 172 -12.99 -4.31 0.35
C GLN A 172 -11.85 -3.30 0.19
N LEU A 173 -10.81 -3.38 1.00
CA LEU A 173 -9.62 -2.54 0.94
C LEU A 173 -8.85 -2.77 -0.35
N THR A 174 -8.66 -4.03 -0.77
CA THR A 174 -8.04 -4.30 -2.07
C THR A 174 -8.86 -3.67 -3.20
N ARG A 175 -10.20 -3.68 -3.11
CA ARG A 175 -11.09 -3.03 -4.07
C ARG A 175 -10.98 -1.50 -4.00
N ILE A 176 -11.05 -0.91 -2.80
CA ILE A 176 -10.96 0.53 -2.50
C ILE A 176 -9.58 1.10 -2.89
N LEU A 177 -8.50 0.38 -2.61
CA LEU A 177 -7.13 0.72 -3.02
C LEU A 177 -6.91 0.54 -4.53
N ARG A 178 -7.67 -0.36 -5.17
CA ARG A 178 -7.66 -0.56 -6.63
C ARG A 178 -8.60 0.38 -7.37
N THR A 179 -9.56 1.05 -6.73
CA THR A 179 -10.41 2.05 -7.38
C THR A 179 -9.88 3.44 -7.07
N HIS A 180 -9.81 4.29 -8.09
CA HIS A 180 -9.46 5.71 -7.98
C HIS A 180 -10.24 6.52 -6.92
N ALA A 181 -11.30 5.96 -6.33
CA ALA A 181 -12.07 6.53 -5.22
C ALA A 181 -11.18 6.82 -3.99
N ALA A 182 -10.34 5.90 -3.53
CA ALA A 182 -9.47 6.17 -2.36
C ALA A 182 -8.39 7.22 -2.66
N MET A 183 -7.88 7.24 -3.89
CA MET A 183 -6.82 8.15 -4.33
C MET A 183 -7.31 9.59 -4.53
N SER A 184 -8.59 9.77 -4.87
CA SER A 184 -9.21 11.09 -4.98
C SER A 184 -9.40 11.75 -3.61
N VAL A 185 -9.47 10.94 -2.55
CA VAL A 185 -9.82 11.37 -1.19
C VAL A 185 -8.56 11.57 -0.32
N LEU A 186 -7.44 10.87 -0.58
CA LEU A 186 -6.18 11.07 0.13
C LEU A 186 -5.31 12.21 -0.46
N GLY A 187 -5.65 12.68 -1.65
CA GLY A 187 -4.93 13.74 -2.35
C GLY A 187 -5.88 14.81 -2.84
N HIS A 188 -6.38 15.66 -1.93
CA HIS A 188 -7.07 16.89 -2.31
C HIS A 188 -6.25 17.65 -3.38
N GLY A 189 -6.68 17.56 -4.64
CA GLY A 189 -6.51 18.63 -5.64
C GLY A 189 -5.32 18.60 -6.61
N LEU A 190 -4.73 17.47 -7.02
CA LEU A 190 -3.68 17.52 -8.07
C LEU A 190 -3.71 16.47 -9.19
N LEU A 191 -4.79 15.69 -9.32
CA LEU A 191 -4.92 14.72 -10.43
C LEU A 191 -6.11 14.98 -11.35
N ARG A 192 -6.56 16.25 -11.49
CA ARG A 192 -7.19 16.67 -12.74
C ARG A 192 -6.10 16.98 -13.78
N GLY A 193 -5.46 15.92 -14.24
CA GLY A 193 -4.58 15.95 -15.41
C GLY A 193 -5.12 14.96 -16.43
N ALA A 194 -5.68 15.50 -17.52
CA ALA A 194 -6.24 14.87 -18.71
C ALA A 194 -7.70 14.36 -18.61
N GLY A 195 -8.62 15.19 -19.11
CA GLY A 195 -9.98 14.71 -19.41
C GLY A 195 -11.09 15.72 -19.71
N LEU A 196 -10.82 17.00 -20.00
CA LEU A 196 -11.81 17.87 -20.68
C LEU A 196 -11.12 18.56 -21.86
N GLY A 197 -11.73 18.39 -23.04
CA GLY A 197 -11.13 18.58 -24.35
C GLY A 197 -10.71 20.03 -24.67
N GLY A 198 -9.62 20.17 -25.41
CA GLY A 198 -9.20 21.45 -25.95
C GLY A 198 -7.74 21.46 -26.44
N PRO A 199 -7.44 21.96 -27.66
CA PRO A 199 -6.07 22.06 -28.21
C PRO A 199 -5.13 23.05 -27.49
N VAL A 200 -5.60 23.78 -26.48
CA VAL A 200 -4.85 24.89 -25.86
C VAL A 200 -4.22 24.52 -24.49
N GLY A 201 -4.47 23.32 -23.96
CA GLY A 201 -4.01 22.91 -22.62
C GLY A 201 -2.59 22.34 -22.53
N ALA A 202 -1.79 22.35 -23.60
CA ALA A 202 -0.54 21.59 -23.68
C ALA A 202 0.71 22.27 -23.08
N ALA A 203 0.63 23.51 -22.59
CA ALA A 203 1.83 24.34 -22.46
C ALA A 203 2.38 24.63 -21.05
N LEU A 204 1.77 24.11 -19.96
CA LEU A 204 2.29 24.37 -18.61
C LEU A 204 2.19 23.12 -17.76
N ASN A 205 3.27 22.34 -17.66
CA ASN A 205 3.60 21.47 -16.51
C ASN A 205 4.97 20.78 -16.69
N GLY A 206 6.03 21.57 -16.76
CA GLY A 206 7.42 21.09 -16.70
C GLY A 206 7.88 20.65 -15.30
N VAL A 207 6.97 20.41 -14.35
CA VAL A 207 7.29 20.06 -12.96
C VAL A 207 6.67 18.71 -12.58
N LYS A 208 7.50 17.67 -12.58
CA LYS A 208 7.34 16.36 -11.89
C LYS A 208 5.97 15.65 -11.99
N ALA A 209 5.54 15.32 -13.21
CA ALA A 209 4.50 14.30 -13.45
C ALA A 209 4.91 12.88 -12.96
N VAL A 210 6.21 12.64 -12.73
CA VAL A 210 6.77 11.34 -12.31
C VAL A 210 6.37 10.95 -10.88
N SER A 211 6.27 11.92 -9.97
CA SER A 211 5.95 11.64 -8.56
C SER A 211 4.51 11.14 -8.37
N GLY A 212 3.55 11.69 -9.10
CA GLY A 212 2.14 11.31 -9.00
C GLY A 212 1.84 9.87 -9.45
N SER A 213 2.68 9.28 -10.31
CA SER A 213 2.54 7.88 -10.74
C SER A 213 3.04 6.89 -9.69
N ALA A 214 4.19 7.17 -9.07
CA ALA A 214 4.77 6.33 -8.01
C ALA A 214 3.86 6.29 -6.77
N TYR A 215 3.29 7.45 -6.36
CA TYR A 215 2.38 7.51 -5.21
C TYR A 215 1.07 6.74 -5.39
N ARG A 216 0.63 6.45 -6.63
CA ARG A 216 -0.51 5.56 -6.90
C ARG A 216 -0.24 4.10 -6.55
N VAL A 217 1.03 3.74 -6.36
CA VAL A 217 1.45 2.39 -5.96
C VAL A 217 1.93 2.42 -4.50
N THR A 218 2.77 3.39 -4.13
CA THR A 218 3.38 3.41 -2.80
C THR A 218 2.39 3.69 -1.68
N ILE A 219 1.38 4.55 -1.87
CA ILE A 219 0.36 4.82 -0.83
C ILE A 219 -0.45 3.54 -0.51
N PRO A 220 -1.08 2.87 -1.50
CA PRO A 220 -1.72 1.57 -1.25
C PRO A 220 -0.77 0.54 -0.66
N ALA A 221 0.48 0.50 -1.13
CA ALA A 221 1.42 -0.50 -0.68
C ALA A 221 1.84 -0.32 0.78
N VAL A 222 2.08 0.92 1.24
CA VAL A 222 2.43 1.15 2.66
C VAL A 222 1.25 0.85 3.59
N ILE A 223 0.01 1.11 3.15
CA ILE A 223 -1.21 0.73 3.89
C ILE A 223 -1.30 -0.80 3.98
N GLN A 224 -1.09 -1.50 2.86
CA GLN A 224 -1.09 -2.96 2.84
C GLN A 224 -0.02 -3.55 3.76
N ILE A 225 1.20 -3.00 3.76
CA ILE A 225 2.28 -3.43 4.67
C ILE A 225 1.88 -3.23 6.14
N ALA A 226 1.37 -2.05 6.50
CA ALA A 226 0.94 -1.75 7.86
C ALA A 226 -0.14 -2.73 8.34
N CYS A 227 -1.08 -3.08 7.47
CA CYS A 227 -2.10 -4.06 7.77
C CYS A 227 -1.55 -5.50 7.89
N LEU A 228 -0.70 -5.94 6.95
CA LEU A 228 -0.07 -7.26 7.00
C LEU A 228 0.79 -7.44 8.26
N ARG A 229 1.53 -6.41 8.67
CA ARG A 229 2.34 -6.43 9.90
C ARG A 229 1.49 -6.76 11.11
N ARG A 230 0.34 -6.09 11.25
CA ARG A 230 -0.62 -6.34 12.35
C ARG A 230 -1.22 -7.74 12.31
N MET A 231 -1.52 -8.27 11.13
CA MET A 231 -2.03 -9.64 10.99
C MET A 231 -1.02 -10.68 11.45
N VAL A 232 0.26 -10.51 11.06
CA VAL A 232 1.34 -11.42 11.47
C VAL A 232 1.56 -11.33 12.97
N SER A 233 1.64 -10.14 13.54
CA SER A 233 1.80 -9.94 14.99
C SER A 233 0.66 -10.59 15.79
N ALA A 234 -0.58 -10.51 15.31
CA ALA A 234 -1.73 -11.10 15.99
C ALA A 234 -1.80 -12.64 15.92
N THR A 235 -1.13 -13.26 14.95
CA THR A 235 -1.06 -14.72 14.77
C THR A 235 0.05 -15.34 15.62
N GLN A 236 1.02 -14.53 16.06
CA GLN A 236 2.18 -14.96 16.85
C GLN A 236 1.96 -14.92 18.38
N VAL A 237 0.76 -14.54 18.84
CA VAL A 237 0.36 -14.43 20.26
C VAL A 237 -0.76 -15.41 20.58
#